data_AF-A0A965R6M1-F1
#
_entry.id   AF-A0A965R6M1-F1
#
_cell.length_a   1.000
_cell.length_b   1.000
_cell.length_c   1.000
_cell.angle_alpha   90.00
_cell.angle_beta   90.00
_cell.angle_gamma   90.00
#
_symmetry.space_group_name_H-M   'P 1'
#
loop_
_entity.id
_entity.type
_entity.pdbx_description
1 polymer ?
#
loop_
_entity_poly.entity_id
_entity_poly.type
_entity_poly.pdbx_seq_one_letter_code
_entity_poly.pdbx_strand_id
1 'polypeptide(L)' 'MSNKNYWIVAGKFSCKICSKEVLSARFWNATGEVTWMCSDKHLSKVGLIPQKKKKKDFINE' A
#
# COMPACT_ATOMS: atom_id res chain seq x y z
N MET A 1 8.79 17.99 14.31
CA MET A 1 9.34 16.64 14.53
C MET A 1 8.37 15.62 13.93
N SER A 2 8.68 15.02 12.78
CA SER A 2 7.74 14.10 12.11
C SER A 2 7.81 12.70 12.73
N ASN A 3 7.20 12.53 13.91
CA ASN A 3 6.93 11.22 14.52
C ASN A 3 5.81 10.52 13.73
N LYS A 4 6.19 9.94 12.59
CA LYS A 4 5.32 9.05 11.86
C LYS A 4 5.54 7.65 12.44
N ASN A 5 4.67 7.22 13.35
CA ASN A 5 4.63 5.85 13.87
C ASN A 5 4.24 4.87 12.74
N TYR A 6 5.19 4.60 11.85
CA TYR A 6 5.12 3.50 10.90
C TYR A 6 6.21 2.49 11.22
N TRP A 7 5.93 1.23 10.95
CA TRP A 7 6.93 0.17 10.96
C TRP A 7 7.44 -0.04 9.55
N ILE A 8 8.76 -0.15 9.39
CA ILE A 8 9.33 -0.53 8.11
C ILE A 8 9.22 -2.05 8.02
N VAL A 9 8.49 -2.53 7.03
CA VAL A 9 8.34 -3.96 6.74
C VAL A 9 9.16 -4.27 5.49
N ALA A 10 10.11 -5.18 5.62
CA ALA A 10 10.84 -5.71 4.49
C ALA A 10 10.00 -6.81 3.81
N GLY A 11 9.95 -6.79 2.48
CA GLY A 11 9.13 -7.72 1.71
C GLY A 11 9.14 -7.38 0.23
N LYS A 12 8.59 -8.26 -0.61
CA LYS A 12 8.51 -8.01 -2.06
C LYS A 12 7.16 -7.36 -2.37
N PHE A 13 7.18 -6.07 -2.67
CA PHE A 13 5.99 -5.30 -3.02
C PHE A 13 6.07 -4.85 -4.48
N SER A 14 5.11 -5.26 -5.30
CA SER A 14 5.03 -4.80 -6.68
C SER A 14 4.33 -3.44 -6.76
N CYS A 15 4.88 -2.52 -7.55
CA CYS A 15 4.18 -1.30 -7.91
C CYS A 15 3.05 -1.63 -8.91
N LYS A 16 1.85 -1.08 -8.70
CA LYS A 16 0.73 -1.29 -9.62
C LYS A 16 0.87 -0.59 -10.97
N ILE A 17 1.75 0.41 -11.06
CA ILE A 17 1.89 1.27 -12.25
C ILE A 17 3.03 0.79 -13.14
N CYS A 18 4.21 0.58 -12.55
CA CYS A 18 5.43 0.23 -13.30
C CYS A 18 5.84 -1.23 -13.11
N SER A 19 5.09 -2.01 -12.32
CA SER A 19 5.40 -3.41 -11.99
C SER A 19 6.79 -3.63 -11.35
N LYS A 20 7.47 -2.57 -10.93
CA LYS A 20 8.77 -2.67 -10.26
C LYS A 20 8.60 -3.25 -8.86
N GLU A 21 9.54 -4.11 -8.49
CA GLU A 21 9.63 -4.69 -7.16
C GLU A 21 10.28 -3.70 -6.20
N VAL A 22 9.65 -3.53 -5.04
CA VAL A 22 10.11 -2.69 -3.94
C VAL A 22 10.32 -3.59 -2.74
N LEU A 23 11.51 -3.56 -2.16
CA LEU A 23 11.93 -4.47 -1.08
C LEU A 23 11.50 -4.00 0.32
N SER A 24 10.90 -2.81 0.41
CA SER A 24 10.56 -2.16 1.67
C SER A 24 9.23 -1.42 1.57
N ALA A 25 8.38 -1.60 2.57
CA ALA A 25 7.16 -0.82 2.74
C ALA A 25 7.08 -0.24 4.15
N ARG A 26 6.22 0.76 4.32
CA ARG A 26 5.89 1.42 5.59
C ARG A 26 4.48 0.99 6.00
N PHE A 27 4.38 0.30 7.11
CA PHE A 27 3.13 -0.10 7.73
C PHE A 27 2.68 0.93 8.77
N TRP A 28 1.51 1.51 8.57
CA TRP A 28 0.87 2.46 9.46
C TRP A 28 0.00 1.69 10.44
N ASN A 29 0.44 1.61 11.70
CA ASN A 29 -0.31 0.92 12.75
C ASN A 29 -1.67 1.59 13.04
N ALA A 30 -1.72 2.92 12.94
CA ALA A 30 -2.93 3.70 13.22
C ALA A 30 -4.12 3.37 12.30
N THR A 31 -3.87 3.14 11.01
CA THR A 31 -4.92 2.88 10.02
C THR A 31 -4.87 1.45 9.47
N GLY A 32 -3.86 0.66 9.83
CA GLY A 32 -3.62 -0.66 9.27
C GLY A 32 -3.33 -0.64 7.77
N GLU A 33 -2.68 0.43 7.29
CA GLU A 33 -2.34 0.61 5.88
C GLU A 33 -0.85 0.35 5.64
N VAL A 34 -0.50 -0.40 4.60
CA VAL A 34 0.88 -0.56 4.14
C VAL A 34 1.08 0.31 2.91
N THR A 35 2.11 1.15 2.93
CA THR A 35 2.47 2.08 1.85
C THR A 35 3.90 1.84 1.39
N TRP A 36 4.14 1.72 0.09
CA TRP A 36 5.49 1.61 -0.48
C TRP A 36 5.65 2.57 -1.65
N MET A 37 6.89 2.96 -1.92
CA MET A 37 7.23 3.85 -3.03
C MET A 37 8.29 3.17 -3.89
N CYS A 38 8.03 3.08 -5.20
CA CYS A 38 9.03 2.55 -6.12
C CYS A 38 10.06 3.62 -6.51
N SER A 39 11.11 3.21 -7.22
CA SER A 39 12.19 4.10 -7.65
C SER A 39 11.71 5.29 -8.51
N ASP A 40 10.63 5.13 -9.28
CA ASP A 40 10.01 6.20 -10.09
C ASP A 40 9.02 7.05 -9.28
N LYS A 41 9.09 7.00 -7.94
CA LYS A 41 8.27 7.80 -7.02
C LYS A 41 6.76 7.50 -7.07
N HIS A 42 6.34 6.37 -7.64
CA HIS A 42 4.93 5.96 -7.53
C HIS A 42 4.62 5.47 -6.12
N LEU A 43 3.68 6.14 -5.46
CA LEU A 43 3.20 5.76 -4.13
C LEU A 43 2.10 4.69 -4.27
N SER A 44 2.41 3.47 -3.83
CA SER A 44 1.45 2.38 -3.73
C SER A 44 0.98 2.23 -2.28
N LYS A 45 -0.32 1.96 -2.09
CA LYS A 45 -0.90 1.71 -0.76
C LYS A 45 -1.88 0.56 -0.79
N VAL A 46 -1.94 -0.21 0.29
CA VAL A 46 -2.92 -1.27 0.53
C VAL A 46 -3.42 -1.18 1.97
N GLY A 47 -4.72 -1.26 2.17
CA GLY A 47 -5.31 -1.42 3.50
C GLY A 47 -5.35 -2.90 3.84
N LEU A 48 -4.71 -3.31 4.95
CA LEU A 48 -4.84 -4.67 5.47
C LEU A 48 -6.17 -4.86 6.20
N ILE A 49 -6.71 -3.77 6.75
CA ILE A 49 -8.07 -3.75 7.29
C ILE A 49 -9.01 -3.73 6.08
N PRO A 50 -9.80 -4.78 5.83
CA PRO A 50 -10.87 -4.72 4.87
C PRO A 50 -11.87 -3.70 5.40
N GLN A 51 -11.77 -2.45 4.96
CA GLN A 51 -12.94 -1.59 4.98
C GLN A 51 -14.00 -2.39 4.24
N LYS A 52 -15.11 -2.74 4.91
CA LYS A 52 -16.25 -3.46 4.34
C LYS A 52 -16.64 -2.76 3.03
N LYS A 53 -16.04 -3.15 1.91
CA LYS A 53 -16.34 -2.59 0.60
C LYS A 53 -17.70 -3.16 0.25
N LYS A 54 -18.73 -2.32 0.37
CA LYS A 54 -19.95 -2.45 -0.41
C LYS A 54 -19.53 -2.77 -1.85
N LYS A 55 -20.06 -3.87 -2.39
CA LYS A 55 -20.11 -4.17 -3.83
C LYS A 55 -20.42 -2.88 -4.61
N LYS A 56 -19.46 -2.39 -5.38
CA LYS A 56 -19.61 -1.45 -6.50
C LYS A 56 -18.41 -1.71 -7.40
N ASP A 57 -18.48 -1.87 -8.70
CA ASP A 57 -19.56 -2.14 -9.65
C ASP A 57 -18.72 -2.49 -10.90
N PHE A 58 -18.81 -3.71 -11.42
CA PHE A 58 -18.33 -3.98 -12.77
C PHE A 58 -19.31 -4.98 -13.37
N ILE A 59 -20.44 -4.44 -13.80
CA ILE A 59 -21.34 -5.08 -14.74
C ILE A 59 -20.53 -5.30 -16.01
N ASN A 60 -20.21 -6.56 -16.34
CA ASN A 60 -19.87 -6.91 -17.71
C ASN A 60 -21.09 -7.61 -18.29
N GLU A 61 -21.63 -6.99 -19.32
CA GLU A 61 -22.64 -7.50 -20.26
C GLU A 61 -22.32 -8.92 -20.74
#